data_AF-A0A8T9B6E8-F1
#
_entry.id   AF-A0A8T9B6E8-F1
#
_cell.length_a   1.000
_cell.length_b   1.000
_cell.length_c   1.000
_cell.angle_alpha   90.00
_cell.angle_beta   90.00
_cell.angle_gamma   90.00
#
_symmetry.space_group_name_H-M   'P 1'
#
loop_
_entity.id
_entity.type
_entity.pdbx_description
1 polymer ?
#
loop_
_entity_poly.entity_id
_entity_poly.type
_entity_poly.pdbx_seq_one_letter_code
_entity_poly.pdbx_strand_id
1 'polypeptide(L)'
;MLRSTAVRILAVVFTFVNVSCTLPHHNARSPYSQPLTSRLNRRATALDYAAYSAAGIDQMQTYYSASTGLWSNAWWNSANALSVLADFQEYFPDKATPTTNTVFPTTLKQAPANPGFAGFLDGFYDDELWWVLAWIKVYDVTGDATYLDTAAALFEDPKNAWGTTPAACKGGLWWDKAHTSVNAVANELYITAAAKLANRSPDTPSSGYYYNEAVKASTWFLNSGMINAHNQINDGLDLANNCVNNNGPVFTYNQGIILSGLVELTWSSGDDSYNELANTLASATISLMTDANGILHETCESTGGCDSDLQQFKGIFGRNIQFLYNRANVLPADSKTLYQSFLQKNANAIWADDQVDNQLGLDWSGPSSFSTLETQSSALDAIVGAAAVS
;
A
#
# COMPACT_ATOMS: atom_id res chain seq x y z
N MET A 1 -14.48 -70.06 -5.94
CA MET A 1 -13.08 -69.64 -5.70
C MET A 1 -12.47 -69.21 -7.02
N LEU A 2 -11.83 -68.05 -7.00
CA LEU A 2 -11.32 -67.24 -8.11
C LEU A 2 -10.63 -67.99 -9.27
N ARG A 3 -10.85 -67.50 -10.50
CA ARG A 3 -9.91 -67.41 -11.65
C ARG A 3 -10.62 -66.60 -12.77
N SER A 4 -10.46 -65.27 -12.81
CA SER A 4 -9.49 -64.54 -13.65
C SER A 4 -9.62 -64.83 -15.15
N THR A 5 -10.46 -64.05 -15.84
CA THR A 5 -10.44 -63.88 -17.30
C THR A 5 -10.03 -62.44 -17.62
N ALA A 6 -8.86 -62.31 -18.24
CA ALA A 6 -8.31 -61.07 -18.75
C ALA A 6 -9.11 -60.60 -19.98
N VAL A 7 -9.55 -59.34 -19.96
CA VAL A 7 -10.01 -58.63 -21.16
C VAL A 7 -8.94 -57.62 -21.54
N ARG A 8 -8.40 -57.79 -22.75
CA ARG A 8 -7.43 -56.92 -23.39
C ARG A 8 -8.11 -55.59 -23.73
N ILE A 9 -7.60 -54.47 -23.20
CA ILE A 9 -7.91 -53.14 -23.70
C ILE A 9 -6.71 -52.66 -24.53
N LEU A 10 -7.04 -52.30 -25.77
CA LEU A 10 -6.18 -51.78 -26.80
C LEU A 10 -5.59 -50.42 -26.33
N ALA A 11 -4.28 -50.34 -26.13
CA ALA A 11 -3.61 -49.08 -25.91
C ALA A 11 -3.39 -48.39 -27.26
N VAL A 12 -4.19 -47.36 -27.54
CA VAL A 12 -3.91 -46.41 -28.63
C VAL A 12 -2.84 -45.45 -28.12
N VAL A 13 -1.63 -45.58 -28.64
CA VAL A 13 -0.54 -44.65 -28.39
C VAL A 13 -0.84 -43.37 -29.17
N PHE A 14 -1.37 -42.36 -28.50
CA PHE A 14 -1.28 -40.98 -28.97
C PHE A 14 0.09 -40.45 -28.55
N THR A 15 1.01 -40.36 -29.50
CA THR A 15 2.21 -39.52 -29.37
C THR A 15 1.76 -38.06 -29.33
N PHE A 16 1.55 -37.53 -28.13
CA PHE A 16 1.56 -36.08 -27.94
C PHE A 16 3.00 -35.61 -28.09
N VAL A 17 3.27 -34.90 -29.17
CA VAL A 17 4.47 -34.07 -29.29
C VAL A 17 4.30 -32.95 -28.27
N ASN A 18 4.91 -33.11 -27.09
CA ASN A 18 5.14 -32.00 -26.18
C ASN A 18 6.13 -31.06 -26.87
N VAL A 19 5.63 -30.04 -27.56
CA VAL A 19 6.42 -28.85 -27.85
C VAL A 19 6.48 -28.07 -26.54
N SER A 20 7.35 -28.51 -25.64
CA SER A 20 7.88 -27.66 -24.58
C SER A 20 8.67 -26.55 -25.26
N CYS A 21 8.04 -25.40 -25.53
CA CYS A 21 8.77 -24.16 -25.70
C CYS A 21 9.32 -23.78 -24.33
N THR A 22 10.40 -24.45 -23.93
CA THR A 22 11.30 -23.94 -22.90
C THR A 22 11.85 -22.62 -23.42
N LEU A 23 11.36 -21.51 -22.87
CA LEU A 23 12.02 -20.23 -22.99
C LEU A 23 13.49 -20.40 -22.56
N PRO A 24 14.45 -19.83 -23.29
CA PRO A 24 15.85 -19.99 -22.95
C PRO A 24 16.10 -19.41 -21.57
N HIS A 25 16.54 -20.26 -20.63
CA HIS A 25 17.21 -19.84 -19.41
C HIS A 25 18.48 -19.08 -19.81
N HIS A 26 18.36 -17.77 -19.97
CA HIS A 26 19.52 -16.89 -19.85
C HIS A 26 19.90 -16.87 -18.37
N ASN A 27 20.87 -17.71 -18.01
CA ASN A 27 21.73 -17.49 -16.86
C ASN A 27 22.54 -16.20 -17.10
N ALA A 28 21.88 -15.05 -17.01
CA ALA A 28 22.56 -13.80 -16.77
C ALA A 28 22.86 -13.77 -15.26
N ARG A 29 24.07 -14.19 -14.90
CA ARG A 29 24.66 -13.73 -13.63
C ARG A 29 24.48 -12.22 -13.60
N SER A 30 23.82 -11.71 -12.57
CA SER A 30 23.83 -10.28 -12.26
C SER A 30 25.27 -9.77 -12.32
N PRO A 31 25.58 -8.67 -13.04
CA PRO A 31 26.93 -8.13 -13.10
C PRO A 31 27.39 -7.52 -11.77
N TYR A 32 26.58 -7.59 -10.70
CA TYR A 32 26.91 -7.09 -9.38
C TYR A 32 27.26 -8.22 -8.41
N SER A 33 28.40 -8.88 -8.64
CA SER A 33 29.11 -9.52 -7.54
C SER A 33 29.83 -8.43 -6.74
N GLN A 34 29.23 -7.98 -5.64
CA GLN A 34 29.93 -7.07 -4.73
C GLN A 34 31.03 -7.83 -3.98
N PRO A 35 32.27 -7.28 -3.88
CA PRO A 35 33.27 -7.82 -2.98
C PRO A 35 32.83 -7.57 -1.53
N LEU A 36 32.61 -8.66 -0.79
CA LEU A 36 32.58 -8.66 0.66
C LEU A 36 33.95 -8.23 1.18
N THR A 37 34.16 -6.92 1.37
CA THR A 37 34.96 -6.25 2.42
C THR A 37 35.30 -4.80 2.01
N SER A 38 34.57 -3.83 2.60
CA SER A 38 35.01 -2.43 2.92
C SER A 38 33.88 -1.38 2.95
N ARG A 39 32.65 -1.72 3.39
CA ARG A 39 31.64 -0.69 3.70
C ARG A 39 31.80 -0.19 5.14
N LEU A 40 32.79 0.66 5.37
CA LEU A 40 32.82 1.55 6.53
C LEU A 40 32.58 2.98 6.04
N ASN A 41 31.43 3.55 6.43
CA ASN A 41 31.11 4.98 6.49
C ASN A 41 30.84 5.78 5.19
N ARG A 42 29.98 5.30 4.28
CA ARG A 42 29.29 6.22 3.35
C ARG A 42 27.78 6.04 3.47
N ARG A 43 27.06 7.17 3.64
CA ARG A 43 25.59 7.21 3.56
C ARG A 43 25.14 6.74 2.16
N ALA A 44 24.13 5.87 2.12
CA ALA A 44 23.52 5.46 0.85
C ALA A 44 22.97 6.68 0.10
N THR A 45 23.06 6.64 -1.22
CA THR A 45 22.57 7.68 -2.13
C THR A 45 21.21 7.30 -2.73
N ALA A 46 20.53 8.25 -3.39
CA ALA A 46 19.32 7.95 -4.16
C ALA A 46 19.49 6.80 -5.17
N LEU A 47 20.67 6.70 -5.81
CA LEU A 47 20.98 5.61 -6.75
C LEU A 47 21.20 4.27 -6.05
N ASP A 48 21.75 4.27 -4.83
CA ASP A 48 21.87 3.06 -4.02
C ASP A 48 20.47 2.55 -3.63
N TYR A 49 19.62 3.43 -3.10
CA TYR A 49 18.24 3.07 -2.77
C TYR A 49 17.45 2.61 -3.99
N ALA A 50 17.58 3.27 -5.14
CA ALA A 50 16.93 2.83 -6.37
C ALA A 50 17.41 1.44 -6.84
N ALA A 51 18.68 1.09 -6.59
CA ALA A 51 19.19 -0.25 -6.86
C ALA A 51 18.62 -1.28 -5.86
N TYR A 52 18.47 -0.89 -4.59
CA TYR A 52 17.85 -1.72 -3.54
C TYR A 52 16.38 -1.98 -3.86
N SER A 53 15.63 -0.94 -4.25
CA SER A 53 14.24 -1.04 -4.72
C SER A 53 14.12 -1.97 -5.92
N ALA A 54 14.98 -1.84 -6.93
CA ALA A 54 14.92 -2.71 -8.11
C ALA A 54 15.15 -4.18 -7.73
N ALA A 55 16.15 -4.48 -6.89
CA ALA A 55 16.43 -5.84 -6.44
C ALA A 55 15.31 -6.43 -5.56
N GLY A 56 14.73 -5.62 -4.67
CA GLY A 56 13.59 -6.04 -3.86
C GLY A 56 12.31 -6.21 -4.71
N ILE A 57 12.11 -5.39 -5.74
CA ILE A 57 11.00 -5.55 -6.69
C ILE A 57 11.16 -6.84 -7.48
N ASP A 58 12.35 -7.16 -7.98
CA ASP A 58 12.61 -8.43 -8.66
C ASP A 58 12.23 -9.63 -7.77
N GLN A 59 12.55 -9.55 -6.47
CA GLN A 59 12.11 -10.56 -5.50
C GLN A 59 10.60 -10.54 -5.28
N MET A 60 9.96 -9.37 -5.16
CA MET A 60 8.51 -9.23 -5.04
C MET A 60 7.78 -9.86 -6.23
N GLN A 61 8.32 -9.73 -7.44
CA GLN A 61 7.74 -10.30 -8.66
C GLN A 61 7.70 -11.83 -8.66
N THR A 62 8.46 -12.50 -7.78
CA THR A 62 8.37 -13.96 -7.62
C THR A 62 7.04 -14.42 -7.01
N TYR A 63 6.34 -13.53 -6.30
CA TYR A 63 4.99 -13.78 -5.78
C TYR A 63 3.88 -13.50 -6.81
N TYR A 64 4.19 -12.80 -7.91
CA TYR A 64 3.19 -12.38 -8.90
C TYR A 64 2.76 -13.53 -9.82
N SER A 65 1.45 -13.69 -9.99
CA SER A 65 0.87 -14.65 -10.91
C SER A 65 0.15 -13.92 -12.05
N ALA A 66 0.67 -14.02 -13.27
CA ALA A 66 0.04 -13.41 -14.44
C ALA A 66 -1.33 -14.02 -14.79
N SER A 67 -1.66 -15.22 -14.30
CA SER A 67 -2.97 -15.83 -14.51
C SER A 67 -4.06 -15.22 -13.64
N THR A 68 -3.70 -14.74 -12.45
CA THR A 68 -4.65 -14.08 -11.53
C THR A 68 -4.50 -12.57 -11.53
N GLY A 69 -3.36 -12.04 -11.97
CA GLY A 69 -3.04 -10.61 -11.88
C GLY A 69 -2.74 -10.16 -10.45
N LEU A 70 -2.41 -11.08 -9.55
CA LEU A 70 -2.20 -10.81 -8.13
C LEU A 70 -0.87 -11.38 -7.65
N TRP A 71 -0.34 -10.82 -6.57
CA TRP A 71 0.76 -11.40 -5.82
C TRP A 71 0.21 -12.33 -4.74
N SER A 72 0.70 -13.56 -4.66
CA SER A 72 0.30 -14.58 -3.68
C SER A 72 -1.22 -14.84 -3.58
N ASN A 73 -2.02 -14.39 -4.56
CA ASN A 73 -3.48 -14.27 -4.49
C ASN A 73 -4.00 -13.45 -3.28
N ALA A 74 -3.14 -12.64 -2.66
CA ALA A 74 -3.53 -11.70 -1.63
C ALA A 74 -4.25 -10.51 -2.28
N TRP A 75 -5.42 -10.14 -1.77
CA TRP A 75 -6.33 -9.23 -2.47
C TRP A 75 -5.93 -7.76 -2.32
N TRP A 76 -6.33 -7.10 -1.23
CA TRP A 76 -5.98 -5.70 -0.98
C TRP A 76 -4.46 -5.49 -0.81
N ASN A 77 -3.73 -6.52 -0.36
CA ASN A 77 -2.27 -6.47 -0.29
C ASN A 77 -1.63 -6.33 -1.68
N SER A 78 -2.24 -6.89 -2.74
CA SER A 78 -1.77 -6.71 -4.11
C SER A 78 -1.98 -5.29 -4.62
N ALA A 79 -3.03 -4.58 -4.17
CA ALA A 79 -3.21 -3.16 -4.50
C ALA A 79 -2.07 -2.31 -3.92
N ASN A 80 -1.59 -2.66 -2.72
CA ASN A 80 -0.42 -2.03 -2.10
C ASN A 80 0.88 -2.36 -2.84
N ALA A 81 1.10 -3.62 -3.24
CA ALA A 81 2.24 -4.00 -4.08
C ALA A 81 2.24 -3.28 -5.44
N LEU A 82 1.05 -3.10 -6.04
CA LEU A 82 0.87 -2.32 -7.27
C LEU A 82 1.22 -0.83 -7.05
N SER A 83 0.83 -0.28 -5.90
CA SER A 83 1.15 1.10 -5.51
C SER A 83 2.65 1.32 -5.36
N VAL A 84 3.37 0.39 -4.72
CA VAL A 84 4.85 0.41 -4.62
C VAL A 84 5.50 0.49 -6.01
N LEU A 85 5.03 -0.32 -6.97
CA LEU A 85 5.57 -0.30 -8.34
C LEU A 85 5.32 1.04 -9.03
N ALA A 86 4.13 1.61 -8.85
CA ALA A 86 3.79 2.89 -9.43
C ALA A 86 4.54 4.05 -8.75
N ASP A 87 4.76 4.02 -7.44
CA ASP A 87 5.64 4.97 -6.75
C ASP A 87 7.07 4.86 -7.27
N PHE A 88 7.60 3.64 -7.43
CA PHE A 88 8.94 3.47 -7.97
C PHE A 88 9.05 3.98 -9.42
N GLN A 89 8.01 3.80 -10.24
CA GLN A 89 7.95 4.34 -11.60
C GLN A 89 7.93 5.86 -11.63
N GLU A 90 7.26 6.53 -10.68
CA GLU A 90 7.22 8.00 -10.63
C GLU A 90 8.63 8.61 -10.55
N TYR A 91 9.51 8.04 -9.71
CA TYR A 91 10.85 8.58 -9.48
C TYR A 91 11.93 7.94 -10.36
N PHE A 92 11.73 6.69 -10.80
CA PHE A 92 12.71 5.92 -11.56
C PHE A 92 12.07 5.18 -12.76
N PRO A 93 11.47 5.90 -13.71
CA PRO A 93 10.68 5.29 -14.79
C PRO A 93 11.47 4.31 -15.64
N ASP A 94 12.74 4.61 -15.96
CA ASP A 94 13.60 3.73 -16.77
C ASP A 94 13.83 2.36 -16.12
N LYS A 95 13.77 2.28 -14.78
CA LYS A 95 13.94 1.03 -14.03
C LYS A 95 12.63 0.26 -13.87
N ALA A 96 11.51 0.97 -13.68
CA ALA A 96 10.22 0.36 -13.39
C ALA A 96 9.44 -0.06 -14.65
N THR A 97 9.50 0.75 -15.71
CA THR A 97 8.69 0.61 -16.94
C THR A 97 8.73 -0.79 -17.58
N PRO A 98 9.89 -1.48 -17.67
CA PRO A 98 9.93 -2.85 -18.21
C PRO A 98 9.00 -3.82 -17.47
N THR A 99 8.85 -3.67 -16.16
CA THR A 99 7.99 -4.49 -15.31
C THR A 99 6.54 -3.99 -15.38
N THR A 100 6.32 -2.70 -15.17
CA THR A 100 4.99 -2.12 -15.02
C THR A 100 4.16 -2.13 -16.30
N ASN A 101 4.79 -2.01 -17.49
CA ASN A 101 4.11 -2.14 -18.79
C ASN A 101 3.40 -3.49 -18.97
N THR A 102 3.83 -4.52 -18.25
CA THR A 102 3.15 -5.83 -18.25
C THR A 102 2.22 -5.95 -17.06
N VAL A 103 2.68 -5.57 -15.87
CA VAL A 103 1.96 -5.80 -14.61
C VAL A 103 0.67 -5.00 -14.52
N PHE A 104 0.67 -3.71 -14.83
CA PHE A 104 -0.51 -2.85 -14.70
C PHE A 104 -1.69 -3.32 -15.56
N PRO A 105 -1.56 -3.50 -16.88
CA PRO A 105 -2.67 -3.98 -17.70
C PRO A 105 -3.06 -5.43 -17.39
N THR A 106 -2.11 -6.27 -16.97
CA THR A 106 -2.42 -7.66 -16.58
C THR A 106 -3.25 -7.70 -15.30
N THR A 107 -2.86 -6.92 -14.28
CA THR A 107 -3.59 -6.81 -13.02
C THR A 107 -5.00 -6.29 -13.26
N LEU A 108 -5.14 -5.19 -14.01
CA LEU A 108 -6.43 -4.60 -14.35
C LEU A 108 -7.38 -5.61 -15.01
N LYS A 109 -6.83 -6.45 -15.90
CA LYS A 109 -7.59 -7.44 -16.65
C LYS A 109 -7.95 -8.69 -15.84
N GLN A 110 -7.01 -9.23 -15.06
CA GLN A 110 -7.12 -10.58 -14.51
C GLN A 110 -7.66 -10.61 -13.07
N ALA A 111 -7.33 -9.61 -12.25
CA ALA A 111 -7.69 -9.59 -10.83
C ALA A 111 -9.21 -9.62 -10.59
N PRO A 112 -10.06 -8.88 -11.34
CA PRO A 112 -11.52 -8.93 -11.12
C PRO A 112 -12.14 -10.31 -11.35
N ALA A 113 -11.49 -11.18 -12.13
CA ALA A 113 -11.96 -12.53 -12.39
C ALA A 113 -11.43 -13.58 -11.38
N ASN A 114 -10.41 -13.22 -10.58
CA ASN A 114 -9.73 -14.14 -9.67
C ASN A 114 -9.42 -13.41 -8.36
N PRO A 115 -10.19 -13.63 -7.29
CA PRO A 115 -11.09 -14.77 -7.04
C PRO A 115 -12.55 -14.60 -7.51
N GLY A 116 -12.86 -13.59 -8.32
CA GLY A 116 -14.23 -13.33 -8.84
C GLY A 116 -14.86 -12.05 -8.30
N PHE A 117 -14.05 -11.13 -7.78
CA PHE A 117 -14.44 -9.80 -7.34
C PHE A 117 -14.59 -8.86 -8.54
N ALA A 118 -15.67 -9.08 -9.30
CA ALA A 118 -15.97 -8.32 -10.50
C ALA A 118 -16.01 -6.81 -10.21
N GLY A 119 -15.31 -6.02 -11.02
CA GLY A 119 -15.18 -4.58 -10.78
C GLY A 119 -14.31 -4.20 -9.59
N PHE A 120 -13.51 -5.14 -9.05
CA PHE A 120 -12.74 -5.00 -7.81
C PHE A 120 -13.59 -4.89 -6.53
N LEU A 121 -14.87 -5.29 -6.61
CA LEU A 121 -15.81 -5.24 -5.49
C LEU A 121 -15.81 -6.55 -4.72
N ASP A 122 -15.62 -6.48 -3.41
CA ASP A 122 -15.69 -7.64 -2.51
C ASP A 122 -16.64 -7.39 -1.32
N GLY A 123 -16.33 -7.91 -0.13
CA GLY A 123 -17.13 -7.72 1.09
C GLY A 123 -16.72 -6.52 1.95
N PHE A 124 -15.60 -5.86 1.65
CA PHE A 124 -14.90 -4.92 2.51
C PHE A 124 -14.64 -3.59 1.78
N TYR A 125 -15.10 -2.48 2.37
CA TYR A 125 -15.00 -1.18 1.70
C TYR A 125 -13.57 -0.63 1.70
N ASP A 126 -12.76 -0.98 2.69
CA ASP A 126 -11.33 -0.66 2.70
C ASP A 126 -10.56 -1.43 1.62
N ASP A 127 -10.82 -2.73 1.43
CA ASP A 127 -10.23 -3.52 0.33
C ASP A 127 -10.48 -2.87 -1.04
N GLU A 128 -11.72 -2.45 -1.29
CA GLU A 128 -12.11 -1.72 -2.50
C GLU A 128 -11.35 -0.38 -2.62
N LEU A 129 -11.25 0.38 -1.53
CA LEU A 129 -10.59 1.68 -1.55
C LEU A 129 -9.06 1.57 -1.70
N TRP A 130 -8.43 0.48 -1.25
CA TRP A 130 -7.02 0.21 -1.57
C TRP A 130 -6.80 0.10 -3.08
N TRP A 131 -7.71 -0.58 -3.79
CA TRP A 131 -7.68 -0.63 -5.25
C TRP A 131 -7.96 0.73 -5.90
N VAL A 132 -8.86 1.54 -5.35
CA VAL A 132 -9.06 2.93 -5.83
C VAL A 132 -7.76 3.72 -5.78
N LEU A 133 -7.06 3.70 -4.63
CA LEU A 133 -5.80 4.42 -4.48
C LEU A 133 -4.71 3.89 -5.43
N ALA A 134 -4.61 2.57 -5.58
CA ALA A 134 -3.65 1.97 -6.50
C ALA A 134 -3.91 2.38 -7.95
N TRP A 135 -5.17 2.39 -8.40
CA TRP A 135 -5.52 2.77 -9.77
C TRP A 135 -5.33 4.26 -10.05
N ILE A 136 -5.62 5.13 -9.08
CA ILE A 136 -5.25 6.54 -9.18
C ILE A 136 -3.74 6.69 -9.33
N LYS A 137 -2.96 5.95 -8.54
CA LYS A 137 -1.50 6.03 -8.59
C LYS A 137 -0.93 5.52 -9.92
N VAL A 138 -1.51 4.44 -10.47
CA VAL A 138 -1.16 3.94 -11.80
C VAL A 138 -1.52 4.97 -12.88
N TYR A 139 -2.66 5.63 -12.79
CA TYR A 139 -3.01 6.74 -13.68
C TYR A 139 -1.95 7.86 -13.61
N ASP A 140 -1.55 8.29 -12.41
CA ASP A 140 -0.59 9.38 -12.23
C ASP A 140 0.75 9.13 -12.96
N VAL A 141 1.17 7.87 -13.12
CA VAL A 141 2.45 7.51 -13.78
C VAL A 141 2.34 7.00 -15.21
N THR A 142 1.13 6.75 -15.69
CA THR A 142 0.87 6.27 -17.06
C THR A 142 0.14 7.28 -17.95
N GLY A 143 -0.69 8.14 -17.36
CA GLY A 143 -1.62 9.02 -18.06
C GLY A 143 -2.77 8.29 -18.77
N ASP A 144 -2.93 6.97 -18.58
CA ASP A 144 -4.01 6.20 -19.20
C ASP A 144 -5.30 6.32 -18.39
N ALA A 145 -6.27 7.04 -18.97
CA ALA A 145 -7.55 7.33 -18.34
C ALA A 145 -8.32 6.08 -17.90
N THR A 146 -8.07 4.91 -18.50
CA THR A 146 -8.71 3.64 -18.12
C THR A 146 -8.55 3.35 -16.62
N TYR A 147 -7.37 3.65 -16.05
CA TYR A 147 -7.11 3.42 -14.62
C TYR A 147 -7.87 4.42 -13.74
N LEU A 148 -7.91 5.69 -14.12
CA LEU A 148 -8.67 6.70 -13.37
C LEU A 148 -10.19 6.45 -13.45
N ASP A 149 -10.70 6.06 -14.61
CA ASP A 149 -12.09 5.69 -14.82
C ASP A 149 -12.45 4.45 -13.98
N THR A 150 -11.54 3.48 -13.88
CA THR A 150 -11.70 2.30 -13.01
C THR A 150 -11.76 2.72 -11.54
N ALA A 151 -10.84 3.58 -11.09
CA ALA A 151 -10.84 4.10 -9.73
C ALA A 151 -12.13 4.87 -9.39
N ALA A 152 -12.57 5.75 -10.30
CA ALA A 152 -13.80 6.52 -10.16
C ALA A 152 -15.04 5.61 -10.09
N ALA A 153 -15.13 4.61 -10.95
CA ALA A 153 -16.25 3.66 -10.95
C ALA A 153 -16.28 2.81 -9.66
N LEU A 154 -15.11 2.36 -9.19
CA LEU A 154 -14.99 1.58 -7.96
C LEU A 154 -15.37 2.41 -6.72
N PHE A 155 -14.95 3.67 -6.65
CA PHE A 155 -15.27 4.58 -5.53
C PHE A 155 -16.78 4.82 -5.32
N GLU A 156 -17.62 4.59 -6.33
CA GLU A 156 -19.06 4.76 -6.21
C GLU A 156 -19.69 3.80 -5.19
N ASP A 157 -19.15 2.58 -5.00
CA ASP A 157 -19.70 1.63 -4.01
C ASP A 157 -19.54 2.12 -2.56
N PRO A 158 -18.32 2.42 -2.05
CA PRO A 158 -18.16 2.98 -0.71
C PRO A 158 -18.84 4.35 -0.57
N LYS A 159 -18.93 5.17 -1.63
CA LYS A 159 -19.68 6.44 -1.56
C LYS A 159 -21.16 6.22 -1.28
N ASN A 160 -21.78 5.22 -1.90
CA ASN A 160 -23.20 4.92 -1.68
C ASN A 160 -23.46 4.38 -0.27
N ALA A 161 -22.44 3.78 0.37
CA ALA A 161 -22.52 3.30 1.75
C ALA A 161 -22.20 4.38 2.80
N TRP A 162 -21.50 5.45 2.42
CA TRP A 162 -21.11 6.50 3.36
C TRP A 162 -22.34 7.18 3.99
N GLY A 163 -22.35 7.27 5.32
CA GLY A 163 -23.44 7.87 6.10
C GLY A 163 -24.60 6.92 6.39
N THR A 164 -24.53 5.66 5.97
CA THR A 164 -25.52 4.62 6.32
C THR A 164 -25.25 3.94 7.67
N THR A 165 -24.20 4.38 8.37
CA THR A 165 -23.85 3.98 9.75
C THR A 165 -24.95 4.34 10.76
N PRO A 166 -24.92 3.81 12.00
CA PRO A 166 -25.92 4.13 13.01
C PRO A 166 -25.99 5.64 13.26
N ALA A 167 -27.18 6.17 13.54
CA ALA A 167 -27.40 7.61 13.71
C ALA A 167 -26.48 8.23 14.80
N ALA A 168 -26.09 7.45 15.80
CA ALA A 168 -25.13 7.84 16.84
C ALA A 168 -23.75 8.23 16.28
N CYS A 169 -23.32 7.59 15.18
CA CYS A 169 -22.05 7.86 14.50
C CYS A 169 -22.09 9.16 13.70
N LYS A 170 -23.28 9.70 13.37
CA LYS A 170 -23.48 10.96 12.65
C LYS A 170 -22.79 11.03 11.28
N GLY A 171 -22.60 9.89 10.63
CA GLY A 171 -21.85 9.75 9.39
C GLY A 171 -20.78 8.67 9.50
N GLY A 172 -19.89 8.65 8.52
CA GLY A 172 -18.82 7.66 8.41
C GLY A 172 -19.19 6.50 7.49
N LEU A 173 -18.18 5.72 7.16
CA LEU A 173 -18.25 4.53 6.32
C LEU A 173 -18.14 3.27 7.19
N TRP A 174 -18.97 2.28 6.89
CA TRP A 174 -18.81 0.93 7.43
C TRP A 174 -17.48 0.33 6.96
N TRP A 175 -16.86 -0.51 7.79
CA TRP A 175 -15.71 -1.29 7.35
C TRP A 175 -16.09 -2.27 6.24
N ASP A 176 -17.18 -3.01 6.45
CA ASP A 176 -17.63 -4.08 5.57
C ASP A 176 -19.11 -3.94 5.19
N LYS A 177 -19.51 -4.69 4.16
CA LYS A 177 -20.91 -4.76 3.69
C LYS A 177 -21.84 -5.46 4.69
N ALA A 178 -21.27 -6.17 5.67
CA ALA A 178 -22.00 -6.78 6.77
C ALA A 178 -22.28 -5.80 7.92
N HIS A 179 -21.75 -4.57 7.84
CA HIS A 179 -21.94 -3.50 8.82
C HIS A 179 -21.48 -3.89 10.24
N THR A 180 -20.32 -4.55 10.34
CA THR A 180 -19.79 -5.06 11.61
C THR A 180 -19.12 -3.98 12.45
N SER A 181 -18.56 -2.96 11.82
CA SER A 181 -17.73 -1.95 12.50
C SER A 181 -17.56 -0.67 11.68
N VAL A 182 -17.19 0.42 12.35
CA VAL A 182 -16.83 1.71 11.73
C VAL A 182 -15.39 2.02 12.13
N ASN A 183 -14.46 1.67 11.25
CA ASN A 183 -13.01 1.77 11.49
C ASN A 183 -12.40 3.00 10.83
N ALA A 184 -11.24 3.40 11.34
CA ALA A 184 -10.44 4.49 10.80
C ALA A 184 -10.03 4.20 9.35
N VAL A 185 -9.48 3.01 9.07
CA VAL A 185 -8.97 2.61 7.73
C VAL A 185 -9.95 2.90 6.60
N ALA A 186 -11.21 2.43 6.69
CA ALA A 186 -12.20 2.62 5.63
C ALA A 186 -12.49 4.11 5.40
N ASN A 187 -12.54 4.91 6.48
CA ASN A 187 -12.85 6.33 6.41
C ASN A 187 -11.66 7.16 5.91
N GLU A 188 -10.44 6.85 6.34
CA GLU A 188 -9.22 7.52 5.88
C GLU A 188 -8.95 7.24 4.40
N LEU A 189 -9.14 5.99 3.98
CA LEU A 189 -9.05 5.59 2.58
C LEU A 189 -10.11 6.32 1.73
N TYR A 190 -11.34 6.44 2.25
CA TYR A 190 -12.42 7.15 1.58
C TYR A 190 -12.08 8.62 1.37
N ILE A 191 -11.60 9.30 2.43
CA ILE A 191 -11.16 10.70 2.35
C ILE A 191 -10.02 10.85 1.35
N THR A 192 -9.03 9.97 1.41
CA THR A 192 -7.85 10.02 0.56
C THR A 192 -8.19 9.78 -0.91
N ALA A 193 -9.06 8.80 -1.18
CA ALA A 193 -9.55 8.52 -2.53
C ALA A 193 -10.36 9.69 -3.09
N ALA A 194 -11.31 10.21 -2.31
CA ALA A 194 -12.14 11.36 -2.70
C ALA A 194 -11.28 12.60 -3.01
N ALA A 195 -10.31 12.92 -2.15
CA ALA A 195 -9.42 14.06 -2.33
C ALA A 195 -8.54 13.90 -3.57
N LYS A 196 -8.00 12.69 -3.80
CA LYS A 196 -7.22 12.38 -4.98
C LYS A 196 -8.05 12.48 -6.26
N LEU A 197 -9.24 11.89 -6.29
CA LEU A 197 -10.18 11.98 -7.42
C LEU A 197 -10.58 13.44 -7.68
N ALA A 198 -10.80 14.25 -6.65
CA ALA A 198 -11.12 15.67 -6.81
C ALA A 198 -10.03 16.44 -7.57
N ASN A 199 -8.76 16.11 -7.33
CA ASN A 199 -7.62 16.76 -8.01
C ASN A 199 -7.36 16.23 -9.43
N ARG A 200 -7.75 14.98 -9.76
CA ARG A 200 -7.60 14.42 -11.12
C ARG A 200 -8.85 14.59 -12.00
N SER A 201 -10.03 14.67 -11.40
CA SER A 201 -11.34 14.74 -12.07
C SER A 201 -12.25 15.81 -11.44
N PRO A 202 -11.83 17.10 -11.43
CA PRO A 202 -12.56 18.16 -10.72
C PRO A 202 -13.98 18.43 -11.25
N ASP A 203 -14.21 18.16 -12.54
CA ASP A 203 -15.45 18.47 -13.25
C ASP A 203 -16.20 17.24 -13.76
N THR A 204 -15.82 16.04 -13.35
CA THR A 204 -16.45 14.78 -13.78
C THR A 204 -16.74 13.90 -12.56
N PRO A 205 -17.97 13.42 -12.37
CA PRO A 205 -19.15 13.54 -13.24
C PRO A 205 -19.82 14.92 -13.23
N SER A 206 -19.49 15.78 -12.26
CA SER A 206 -19.89 17.19 -12.22
C SER A 206 -18.91 18.00 -11.36
N SER A 207 -18.95 19.32 -11.48
CA SER A 207 -18.02 20.20 -10.76
C SER A 207 -18.11 20.02 -9.24
N GLY A 208 -16.98 19.72 -8.61
CA GLY A 208 -16.87 19.54 -7.16
C GLY A 208 -17.41 18.22 -6.62
N TYR A 209 -17.76 17.25 -7.48
CA TYR A 209 -18.39 15.99 -7.07
C TYR A 209 -17.58 15.23 -6.00
N TYR A 210 -16.32 14.90 -6.29
CA TYR A 210 -15.45 14.21 -5.31
C TYR A 210 -14.92 15.14 -4.22
N TYR A 211 -14.75 16.44 -4.51
CA TYR A 211 -14.32 17.41 -3.52
C TYR A 211 -15.31 17.50 -2.34
N ASN A 212 -16.60 17.55 -2.65
CA ASN A 212 -17.65 17.60 -1.63
C ASN A 212 -17.66 16.34 -0.75
N GLU A 213 -17.38 15.17 -1.34
CA GLU A 213 -17.24 13.91 -0.60
C GLU A 213 -16.02 13.94 0.32
N ALA A 214 -14.88 14.43 -0.18
CA ALA A 214 -13.64 14.55 0.60
C ALA A 214 -13.82 15.49 1.80
N VAL A 215 -14.42 16.67 1.61
CA VAL A 215 -14.67 17.65 2.69
C VAL A 215 -15.69 17.13 3.70
N LYS A 216 -16.78 16.50 3.23
CA LYS A 216 -17.80 15.92 4.12
C LYS A 216 -17.21 14.82 5.00
N ALA A 217 -16.46 13.90 4.40
CA ALA A 217 -15.86 12.78 5.12
C ALA A 217 -14.73 13.24 6.06
N SER A 218 -13.88 14.19 5.63
CA SER A 218 -12.82 14.72 6.49
C SER A 218 -13.40 15.47 7.67
N THR A 219 -14.40 16.32 7.46
CA THR A 219 -15.10 17.04 8.54
C THR A 219 -15.68 16.06 9.56
N TRP A 220 -16.30 14.97 9.11
CA TRP A 220 -16.79 13.94 10.01
C TRP A 220 -15.64 13.25 10.78
N PHE A 221 -14.59 12.83 10.08
CA PHE A 221 -13.48 12.08 10.68
C PHE A 221 -12.76 12.88 11.77
N LEU A 222 -12.50 14.18 11.52
CA LEU A 222 -11.89 15.08 12.49
C LEU A 222 -12.77 15.29 13.74
N ASN A 223 -14.08 15.12 13.62
CA ASN A 223 -15.03 15.23 14.74
C ASN A 223 -15.46 13.87 15.33
N SER A 224 -14.99 12.75 14.77
CA SER A 224 -15.33 11.40 15.24
C SER A 224 -14.74 11.06 16.61
N GLY A 225 -13.65 11.76 16.98
CA GLY A 225 -12.86 11.49 18.17
C GLY A 225 -11.78 10.42 17.99
N MET A 226 -11.65 9.79 16.81
CA MET A 226 -10.63 8.77 16.55
C MET A 226 -9.18 9.31 16.62
N ILE A 227 -8.97 10.59 16.31
CA ILE A 227 -7.71 11.28 16.62
C ILE A 227 -7.66 11.56 18.12
N ASN A 228 -6.78 10.87 18.83
CA ASN A 228 -6.65 10.96 20.27
C ASN A 228 -5.76 12.11 20.74
N ALA A 229 -5.64 12.27 22.05
CA ALA A 229 -4.88 13.35 22.68
C ALA A 229 -3.37 13.34 22.39
N HIS A 230 -2.83 12.25 21.84
CA HIS A 230 -1.42 12.13 21.43
C HIS A 230 -1.21 12.40 19.94
N ASN A 231 -2.25 12.88 19.23
CA ASN A 231 -2.25 13.04 17.77
C ASN A 231 -1.97 11.72 17.03
N GLN A 232 -2.47 10.61 17.59
CA GLN A 232 -2.52 9.30 16.93
C GLN A 232 -3.97 8.91 16.71
N ILE A 233 -4.22 8.03 15.75
CA ILE A 233 -5.52 7.58 15.33
C ILE A 233 -5.76 6.18 15.90
N ASN A 234 -6.80 6.06 16.72
CA ASN A 234 -7.30 4.77 17.18
C ASN A 234 -8.12 4.07 16.08
N ASP A 235 -8.16 2.75 16.17
CA ASP A 235 -8.71 1.86 15.15
C ASP A 235 -10.16 2.11 14.72
N GLY A 236 -11.03 2.65 15.59
CA GLY A 236 -12.43 2.83 15.22
C GLY A 236 -13.35 3.39 16.29
N LEU A 237 -14.64 3.18 16.08
CA LEU A 237 -15.70 3.63 16.98
C LEU A 237 -16.38 2.47 17.70
N ASP A 238 -16.76 2.69 18.95
CA ASP A 238 -17.57 1.77 19.73
C ASP A 238 -19.06 1.95 19.41
N LEU A 239 -19.58 1.06 18.57
CA LEU A 239 -20.97 1.10 18.12
C LEU A 239 -21.99 0.89 19.26
N ALA A 240 -21.61 0.18 20.33
CA ALA A 240 -22.48 -0.04 21.48
C ALA A 240 -22.54 1.19 22.39
N ASN A 241 -21.48 2.01 22.40
CA ASN A 241 -21.34 3.18 23.26
C ASN A 241 -21.45 4.50 22.48
N ASN A 242 -22.51 4.63 21.67
CA ASN A 242 -22.86 5.86 20.96
C ASN A 242 -21.74 6.36 20.01
N CYS A 243 -21.03 5.43 19.36
CA CYS A 243 -19.99 5.70 18.37
C CYS A 243 -18.91 6.68 18.87
N VAL A 244 -18.52 6.57 20.14
CA VAL A 244 -17.33 7.24 20.65
C VAL A 244 -16.07 6.48 20.21
N ASN A 245 -14.91 7.13 20.26
CA ASN A 245 -13.63 6.47 20.02
C ASN A 245 -13.52 5.20 20.90
N ASN A 246 -13.21 4.07 20.26
CA ASN A 246 -13.05 2.78 20.94
C ASN A 246 -11.80 2.69 21.83
N ASN A 247 -10.89 3.67 21.74
CA ASN A 247 -9.55 3.67 22.35
C ASN A 247 -8.76 2.40 22.00
N GLY A 248 -9.01 1.86 20.81
CA GLY A 248 -8.41 0.64 20.30
C GLY A 248 -6.93 0.82 19.92
N PRO A 249 -6.33 -0.20 19.32
CA PRO A 249 -4.93 -0.15 18.89
C PRO A 249 -4.63 1.05 17.98
N VAL A 250 -3.37 1.47 18.00
CA VAL A 250 -2.81 2.46 17.07
C VAL A 250 -1.91 1.68 16.12
N PHE A 251 -2.39 1.51 14.89
CA PHE A 251 -1.65 0.83 13.82
C PHE A 251 -0.95 1.85 12.92
N THR A 252 0.24 1.52 12.42
CA THR A 252 1.05 2.49 11.65
C THR A 252 0.35 2.97 10.38
N TYR A 253 -0.38 2.08 9.69
CA TYR A 253 -1.06 2.42 8.44
C TYR A 253 -2.15 3.50 8.61
N ASN A 254 -2.95 3.46 9.67
CA ASN A 254 -3.97 4.49 9.95
C ASN A 254 -3.31 5.86 10.10
N GLN A 255 -2.12 5.90 10.72
CA GLN A 255 -1.38 7.15 10.87
C GLN A 255 -0.85 7.70 9.54
N GLY A 256 -0.78 6.85 8.51
CA GLY A 256 -0.23 7.16 7.20
C GLY A 256 -1.28 7.55 6.18
N ILE A 257 -2.35 6.75 6.04
CA ILE A 257 -3.35 6.88 4.96
C ILE A 257 -3.87 8.31 4.89
N ILE A 258 -4.30 8.85 6.03
CA ILE A 258 -4.91 10.18 6.11
C ILE A 258 -3.96 11.30 5.67
N LEU A 259 -2.64 11.12 5.80
CA LEU A 259 -1.65 12.17 5.50
C LEU A 259 -1.73 12.60 4.04
N SER A 260 -1.76 11.63 3.12
CA SER A 260 -1.89 11.95 1.69
C SER A 260 -3.24 12.59 1.38
N GLY A 261 -4.32 12.14 2.02
CA GLY A 261 -5.65 12.74 1.85
C GLY A 261 -5.69 14.20 2.28
N LEU A 262 -5.07 14.54 3.41
CA LEU A 262 -4.96 15.90 3.92
C LEU A 262 -4.10 16.81 3.01
N VAL A 263 -3.00 16.30 2.47
CA VAL A 263 -2.18 17.04 1.49
C VAL A 263 -2.97 17.33 0.22
N GLU A 264 -3.71 16.34 -0.30
CA GLU A 264 -4.54 16.49 -1.50
C GLU A 264 -5.73 17.45 -1.24
N LEU A 265 -6.30 17.44 -0.03
CA LEU A 265 -7.32 18.42 0.40
C LEU A 265 -6.76 19.84 0.47
N THR A 266 -5.52 20.00 0.93
CA THR A 266 -4.85 21.31 0.93
C THR A 266 -4.77 21.89 -0.49
N TRP A 267 -4.49 21.06 -1.49
CA TRP A 267 -4.41 21.49 -2.89
C TRP A 267 -5.77 21.91 -3.46
N SER A 268 -6.81 21.12 -3.21
CA SER A 268 -8.15 21.38 -3.77
C SER A 268 -8.89 22.50 -3.05
N SER A 269 -8.69 22.66 -1.74
CA SER A 269 -9.36 23.68 -0.92
C SER A 269 -8.58 24.99 -0.79
N GLY A 270 -7.25 24.95 -0.91
CA GLY A 270 -6.36 26.05 -0.56
C GLY A 270 -6.23 26.31 0.95
N ASP A 271 -6.74 25.41 1.80
CA ASP A 271 -6.68 25.52 3.26
C ASP A 271 -5.45 24.78 3.81
N ASP A 272 -4.44 25.54 4.24
CA ASP A 272 -3.18 25.01 4.78
C ASP A 272 -3.36 24.22 6.09
N SER A 273 -4.50 24.36 6.80
CA SER A 273 -4.74 23.66 8.06
C SER A 273 -4.77 22.13 7.90
N TYR A 274 -5.16 21.61 6.73
CA TYR A 274 -5.08 20.18 6.45
C TYR A 274 -3.63 19.68 6.42
N ASN A 275 -2.74 20.42 5.77
CA ASN A 275 -1.33 20.09 5.71
C ASN A 275 -0.63 20.26 7.08
N GLU A 276 -0.99 21.31 7.83
CA GLU A 276 -0.51 21.47 9.22
C GLU A 276 -0.92 20.29 10.11
N LEU A 277 -2.16 19.79 9.95
CA LEU A 277 -2.62 18.60 10.63
C LEU A 277 -1.84 17.35 10.18
N ALA A 278 -1.64 17.15 8.88
CA ALA A 278 -0.84 16.03 8.37
C ALA A 278 0.57 16.03 8.97
N ASN A 279 1.21 17.21 9.03
CA ASN A 279 2.52 17.37 9.66
C ASN A 279 2.50 17.03 11.17
N THR A 280 1.43 17.41 11.88
CA THR A 280 1.25 17.12 13.30
C THR A 280 1.12 15.62 13.55
N LEU A 281 0.26 14.93 12.80
CA LEU A 281 0.03 13.48 12.91
C LEU A 281 1.30 12.68 12.56
N ALA A 282 1.97 13.04 11.47
CA ALA A 282 3.21 12.41 11.02
C ALA A 282 4.33 12.55 12.07
N SER A 283 4.54 13.76 12.59
CA SER A 283 5.59 14.03 13.59
C SER A 283 5.32 13.29 14.91
N ALA A 284 4.06 13.27 15.37
CA ALA A 284 3.67 12.54 16.56
C ALA A 284 3.90 11.03 16.40
N THR A 285 3.51 10.47 15.25
CA THR A 285 3.69 9.04 14.96
C THR A 285 5.16 8.66 14.92
N ILE A 286 6.02 9.41 14.20
CA ILE A 286 7.46 9.16 14.18
C ILE A 286 8.04 9.22 15.60
N SER A 287 7.60 10.18 16.42
CA SER A 287 8.09 10.30 17.81
C SER A 287 7.65 9.18 18.73
N LEU A 288 6.49 8.55 18.49
CA LEU A 288 5.86 7.61 19.42
C LEU A 288 6.01 6.14 18.99
N MET A 289 6.20 5.87 17.70
CA MET A 289 6.23 4.52 17.13
C MET A 289 7.60 4.11 16.58
N THR A 290 8.64 4.91 16.82
CA THR A 290 10.02 4.53 16.49
C THR A 290 10.84 4.17 17.72
N ASP A 291 11.80 3.27 17.56
CA ASP A 291 12.76 2.91 18.61
C ASP A 291 13.82 4.00 18.84
N ALA A 292 14.78 3.73 19.73
CA ALA A 292 15.89 4.64 20.02
C ALA A 292 16.80 4.92 18.81
N ASN A 293 16.79 4.07 17.79
CA ASN A 293 17.54 4.25 16.54
C ASN A 293 16.73 5.04 15.49
N GLY A 294 15.42 5.17 15.69
CA GLY A 294 14.48 5.81 14.79
C GLY A 294 13.87 4.86 13.76
N ILE A 295 13.82 3.56 14.07
CA ILE A 295 13.20 2.51 13.24
C ILE A 295 11.75 2.32 13.66
N LEU A 296 10.85 2.26 12.68
CA LEU A 296 9.41 2.11 12.89
C LEU A 296 9.07 0.67 13.29
N HIS A 297 8.20 0.54 14.29
CA HIS A 297 7.70 -0.75 14.78
C HIS A 297 6.17 -0.80 14.76
N GLU A 298 5.63 -1.96 14.39
CA GLU A 298 4.25 -2.32 14.68
C GLU A 298 4.18 -3.04 16.04
N THR A 299 3.10 -2.82 16.79
CA THR A 299 2.96 -3.32 18.17
C THR A 299 3.07 -4.85 18.24
N CYS A 300 2.60 -5.54 17.20
CA CYS A 300 2.62 -7.00 17.10
C CYS A 300 4.02 -7.61 16.98
N GLU A 301 5.05 -6.83 16.61
CA GLU A 301 6.42 -7.33 16.48
C GLU A 301 6.96 -7.80 17.83
N SER A 302 6.68 -7.04 18.89
CA SER A 302 7.11 -7.35 20.26
C SER A 302 6.49 -8.63 20.83
N THR A 303 5.34 -9.07 20.30
CA THR A 303 4.62 -10.26 20.74
C THR A 303 4.80 -11.45 19.78
N GLY A 304 5.44 -11.25 18.62
CA GLY A 304 5.53 -12.23 17.55
C GLY A 304 4.18 -12.57 16.90
N GLY A 305 3.19 -11.68 17.05
CA GLY A 305 1.79 -11.93 16.71
C GLY A 305 1.30 -11.27 15.42
N CYS A 306 2.20 -10.80 14.55
CA CYS A 306 1.80 -10.13 13.31
C CYS A 306 1.21 -11.12 12.30
N ASP A 307 -0.07 -10.99 12.02
CA ASP A 307 -0.71 -11.65 10.88
C ASP A 307 -0.25 -11.04 9.54
N SER A 308 -0.79 -11.54 8.43
CA SER A 308 -0.43 -11.07 7.09
C SER A 308 -0.70 -9.57 6.92
N ASP A 309 -1.79 -9.06 7.50
CA ASP A 309 -2.21 -7.67 7.29
C ASP A 309 -1.27 -6.72 8.03
N LEU A 310 -1.01 -7.01 9.31
CA LEU A 310 -0.11 -6.24 10.16
C LEU A 310 1.31 -6.15 9.58
N GLN A 311 1.77 -7.17 8.85
CA GLN A 311 3.08 -7.17 8.20
C GLN A 311 3.22 -6.05 7.14
N GLN A 312 2.10 -5.61 6.53
CA GLN A 312 2.14 -4.61 5.47
C GLN A 312 2.06 -3.15 5.98
N PHE A 313 1.64 -2.94 7.22
CA PHE A 313 1.20 -1.62 7.70
C PHE A 313 2.31 -0.56 7.77
N LYS A 314 3.54 -0.96 8.11
CA LYS A 314 4.66 -0.02 8.25
C LYS A 314 5.01 0.68 6.94
N GLY A 315 5.01 -0.06 5.84
CA GLY A 315 5.28 0.48 4.51
C GLY A 315 4.27 1.53 4.09
N ILE A 316 2.99 1.28 4.35
CA ILE A 316 1.91 2.25 4.07
C ILE A 316 2.19 3.59 4.77
N PHE A 317 2.66 3.57 6.02
CA PHE A 317 3.07 4.80 6.70
C PHE A 317 4.26 5.47 5.98
N GLY A 318 5.31 4.71 5.68
CA GLY A 318 6.49 5.21 4.96
C GLY A 318 6.15 5.86 3.61
N ARG A 319 5.31 5.22 2.80
CA ARG A 319 4.80 5.77 1.52
C ARG A 319 4.12 7.12 1.71
N ASN A 320 3.26 7.24 2.72
CA ASN A 320 2.56 8.49 2.96
C ASN A 320 3.46 9.60 3.54
N ILE A 321 4.51 9.25 4.28
CA ILE A 321 5.56 10.21 4.67
C ILE A 321 6.34 10.71 3.44
N GLN A 322 6.67 9.82 2.50
CA GLN A 322 7.29 10.21 1.23
C GLN A 322 6.36 11.15 0.44
N PHE A 323 5.07 10.84 0.37
CA PHE A 323 4.09 11.70 -0.30
C PHE A 323 4.06 13.08 0.36
N LEU A 324 3.86 13.14 1.69
CA LEU A 324 3.86 14.40 2.45
C LEU A 324 5.13 15.23 2.22
N TYR A 325 6.31 14.60 2.28
CA TYR A 325 7.60 15.27 2.05
C TYR A 325 7.70 15.94 0.67
N ASN A 326 7.22 15.26 -0.38
CA ASN A 326 7.35 15.71 -1.77
C ASN A 326 6.21 16.64 -2.21
N ARG A 327 5.04 16.52 -1.58
CA ARG A 327 3.79 17.07 -2.11
C ARG A 327 3.15 18.15 -1.21
N ALA A 328 3.53 18.24 0.07
CA ALA A 328 3.06 19.33 0.94
C ALA A 328 3.43 20.71 0.38
N ASN A 329 2.46 21.62 0.29
CA ASN A 329 2.70 23.01 -0.11
C ASN A 329 3.50 23.79 0.95
N VAL A 330 3.20 23.52 2.22
CA VAL A 330 3.79 24.18 3.38
C VAL A 330 4.33 23.10 4.30
N LEU A 331 5.64 22.89 4.29
CA LEU A 331 6.29 21.96 5.22
C LEU A 331 7.50 22.63 5.87
N PRO A 332 7.53 22.77 7.20
CA PRO A 332 8.67 23.34 7.90
C PRO A 332 9.98 22.62 7.56
N ALA A 333 11.09 23.35 7.49
CA ALA A 333 12.40 22.79 7.14
C ALA A 333 12.84 21.67 8.10
N ASP A 334 12.51 21.80 9.37
CA ASP A 334 12.79 20.78 10.39
C ASP A 334 11.96 19.52 10.17
N SER A 335 10.66 19.65 9.84
CA SER A 335 9.81 18.52 9.46
C SER A 335 10.32 17.83 8.20
N LYS A 336 10.75 18.61 7.20
CA LYS A 336 11.34 18.07 5.97
C LYS A 336 12.59 17.24 6.28
N THR A 337 13.45 17.76 7.16
CA THR A 337 14.66 17.06 7.63
C THR A 337 14.31 15.79 8.41
N LEU A 338 13.29 15.85 9.28
CA LEU A 338 12.79 14.71 10.05
C LEU A 338 12.31 13.59 9.12
N TYR A 339 11.46 13.90 8.15
CA TYR A 339 10.87 12.91 7.24
C TYR A 339 11.91 12.28 6.31
N GLN A 340 12.83 13.09 5.77
CA GLN A 340 13.96 12.56 5.00
C GLN A 340 14.81 11.61 5.85
N SER A 341 15.18 12.02 7.07
CA SER A 341 15.97 11.19 7.96
C SER A 341 15.24 9.92 8.39
N PHE A 342 13.93 9.99 8.63
CA PHE A 342 13.11 8.84 9.00
C PHE A 342 13.12 7.79 7.88
N LEU A 343 12.83 8.19 6.64
CA LEU A 343 12.82 7.28 5.48
C LEU A 343 14.20 6.65 5.26
N GLN A 344 15.25 7.47 5.27
CA GLN A 344 16.63 6.98 5.09
C GLN A 344 17.08 6.02 6.19
N LYS A 345 16.73 6.28 7.46
CA LYS A 345 17.07 5.39 8.59
C LYS A 345 16.41 4.02 8.43
N ASN A 346 15.11 3.99 8.17
CA ASN A 346 14.37 2.74 7.99
C ASN A 346 14.88 1.97 6.77
N ALA A 347 15.06 2.61 5.61
CA ALA A 347 15.61 1.96 4.43
C ALA A 347 17.04 1.40 4.64
N ASN A 348 17.88 2.11 5.39
CA ASN A 348 19.22 1.63 5.72
C ASN A 348 19.19 0.40 6.64
N ALA A 349 18.33 0.41 7.67
CA ALA A 349 18.21 -0.69 8.61
C ALA A 349 17.64 -1.94 7.93
N ILE A 350 16.57 -1.80 7.14
CA ILE A 350 16.02 -2.88 6.31
C ILE A 350 17.12 -3.53 5.47
N TRP A 351 17.89 -2.73 4.73
CA TRP A 351 18.88 -3.25 3.80
C TRP A 351 20.10 -3.86 4.50
N ALA A 352 20.46 -3.37 5.69
CA ALA A 352 21.63 -3.84 6.43
C ALA A 352 21.31 -5.06 7.30
N ASP A 353 20.12 -5.09 7.89
CA ASP A 353 19.83 -5.91 9.06
C ASP A 353 18.63 -6.86 8.85
N ASP A 354 17.74 -6.58 7.89
CA ASP A 354 16.50 -7.35 7.63
C ASP A 354 16.35 -7.80 6.16
N GLN A 355 17.46 -8.27 5.58
CA GLN A 355 17.49 -8.79 4.22
C GLN A 355 18.30 -10.10 4.10
N VAL A 356 17.76 -11.06 3.35
CA VAL A 356 18.50 -12.23 2.85
C VAL A 356 18.16 -12.44 1.37
N ASP A 357 19.14 -12.38 0.48
CA ASP A 357 18.94 -12.59 -0.97
C ASP A 357 17.81 -11.74 -1.59
N ASN A 358 17.69 -10.49 -1.13
CA ASN A 358 16.68 -9.47 -1.48
C ASN A 358 15.26 -9.78 -0.98
N GLN A 359 15.09 -10.82 -0.19
CA GLN A 359 13.90 -11.03 0.63
C GLN A 359 13.97 -10.11 1.85
N LEU A 360 12.96 -9.27 2.00
CA LEU A 360 12.85 -8.22 3.01
C LEU A 360 11.82 -8.66 4.05
N GLY A 361 12.19 -8.53 5.32
CA GLY A 361 11.41 -9.03 6.44
C GLY A 361 10.50 -7.99 7.10
N LEU A 362 9.95 -8.41 8.24
CA LEU A 362 9.06 -7.65 9.10
C LEU A 362 9.84 -6.75 10.08
N ASP A 363 10.85 -7.29 10.75
CA ASP A 363 11.59 -6.59 11.81
C ASP A 363 12.78 -5.81 11.22
N TRP A 364 12.51 -4.56 10.87
CA TRP A 364 13.48 -3.66 10.23
C TRP A 364 14.69 -3.32 11.12
N SER A 365 14.61 -3.56 12.43
CA SER A 365 15.74 -3.41 13.36
C SER A 365 16.64 -4.65 13.39
N GLY A 366 16.22 -5.73 12.73
CA GLY A 366 16.92 -6.99 12.63
C GLY A 366 16.93 -7.83 13.92
N PRO A 367 17.48 -9.06 13.86
CA PRO A 367 18.11 -9.67 12.67
C PRO A 367 17.07 -10.10 11.62
N SER A 368 17.56 -10.46 10.43
CA SER A 368 16.73 -10.93 9.30
C SER A 368 15.59 -11.83 9.73
N SER A 369 14.39 -11.40 9.39
CA SER A 369 13.14 -12.06 9.74
C SER A 369 12.53 -12.79 8.53
N PHE A 370 11.35 -13.38 8.71
CA PHE A 370 10.69 -14.10 7.63
C PHE A 370 10.19 -13.12 6.55
N SER A 371 10.12 -13.58 5.30
CA SER A 371 9.67 -12.77 4.18
C SER A 371 8.39 -13.33 3.54
N THR A 372 7.40 -12.47 3.40
CA THR A 372 6.14 -12.68 2.68
C THR A 372 5.96 -11.59 1.63
N LEU A 373 4.86 -11.62 0.86
CA LEU A 373 4.51 -10.49 -0.01
C LEU A 373 4.36 -9.19 0.80
N GLU A 374 3.73 -9.30 1.96
CA GLU A 374 3.33 -8.20 2.80
C GLU A 374 4.55 -7.53 3.44
N THR A 375 5.48 -8.31 3.99
CA THR A 375 6.76 -7.76 4.49
C THR A 375 7.60 -7.18 3.34
N GLN A 376 7.65 -7.87 2.19
CA GLN A 376 8.43 -7.43 1.03
C GLN A 376 7.95 -6.07 0.51
N SER A 377 6.65 -5.93 0.28
CA SER A 377 6.06 -4.67 -0.20
C SER A 377 6.14 -3.56 0.85
N SER A 378 5.98 -3.89 2.13
CA SER A 378 6.11 -2.95 3.24
C SER A 378 7.52 -2.34 3.32
N ALA A 379 8.54 -3.19 3.28
CA ALA A 379 9.93 -2.76 3.26
C ALA A 379 10.27 -1.98 1.98
N LEU A 380 9.71 -2.37 0.83
CA LEU A 380 9.89 -1.64 -0.42
C LEU A 380 9.31 -0.22 -0.38
N ASP A 381 8.13 0.01 0.21
CA ASP A 381 7.58 1.37 0.38
C ASP A 381 8.60 2.29 1.10
N ALA A 382 9.29 1.78 2.13
CA ALA A 382 10.31 2.54 2.86
C ALA A 382 11.58 2.81 2.02
N ILE A 383 12.07 1.80 1.27
CA ILE A 383 13.26 1.93 0.42
C ILE A 383 12.99 2.86 -0.77
N VAL A 384 11.85 2.70 -1.45
CA VAL A 384 11.39 3.60 -2.52
C VAL A 384 11.20 5.01 -1.95
N GLY A 385 10.62 5.11 -0.74
CA GLY A 385 10.51 6.35 0.01
C GLY A 385 11.85 7.07 0.18
N ALA A 386 12.86 6.36 0.67
CA ALA A 386 14.21 6.89 0.82
C ALA A 386 14.83 7.30 -0.51
N ALA A 387 14.63 6.54 -1.58
CA ALA A 387 15.11 6.86 -2.91
C ALA A 387 14.51 8.18 -3.45
N ALA A 388 13.20 8.38 -3.24
CA ALA A 388 12.46 9.56 -3.71
C ALA A 388 12.83 10.86 -3.00
N VAL A 389 13.37 10.80 -1.78
CA VAL A 389 13.69 11.97 -0.95
C VAL A 389 15.19 12.28 -0.86
N SER A 390 16.05 11.50 -1.52
CA SER A 390 17.52 11.57 -1.38
C SER A 390 18.23 12.31 -2.51
#